data_AF-A0A7C6HE56-F1
#
_entry.id   AF-A0A7C6HE56-F1
#
_cell.length_a   1.000
_cell.length_b   1.000
_cell.length_c   1.000
_cell.angle_alpha   90.00
_cell.angle_beta   90.00
_cell.angle_gamma   90.00
#
_symmetry.space_group_name_H-M   'P 1'
#
loop_
_entity.id
_entity.type
_entity.pdbx_description
1 polymer ?
#
loop_
_entity_poly.entity_id
_entity_poly.type
_entity_poly.pdbx_seq_one_letter_code
_entity_poly.pdbx_strand_id
1 'polypeptide(L)'
;SDAYRTVANVALDWAWFGADARFKTIAANHQRFFCETVADHPYGIYAIDGTIIEGEALHPVAMIAVNAQASLASENQYARECVQKFWDTPLREGDRRYYDNCLYLFAMLALSGNYRIY
;
A
#
# COMPACT_ATOMS: atom_id res chain seq x y z
N SER A 1 1.75 -3.75 -11.21
CA SER A 1 3.01 -3.22 -10.67
C SER A 1 2.99 -1.70 -10.58
N ASP A 2 3.04 -0.97 -11.69
CA ASP A 2 3.23 0.49 -11.67
C ASP A 2 2.24 1.28 -10.79
N ALA A 3 0.96 0.93 -10.85
CA ALA A 3 -0.12 1.60 -10.14
C ALA A 3 -0.08 1.42 -8.61
N TYR A 4 0.73 0.48 -8.09
CA TYR A 4 0.83 0.26 -6.63
C TYR A 4 1.35 1.53 -5.92
N ARG A 5 2.25 2.27 -6.57
CA ARG A 5 2.85 3.49 -6.03
C ARG A 5 1.85 4.63 -5.82
N THR A 6 0.72 4.63 -6.52
CA THR A 6 -0.23 5.76 -6.49
C THR A 6 -0.77 6.00 -5.09
N VAL A 7 -1.18 4.97 -4.36
CA VAL A 7 -1.70 5.13 -2.99
C VAL A 7 -0.59 5.57 -2.02
N ALA A 8 0.64 5.08 -2.22
CA ALA A 8 1.79 5.45 -1.40
C ALA A 8 2.12 6.95 -1.56
N ASN A 9 2.04 7.46 -2.79
CA ASN A 9 2.23 8.88 -3.11
C ASN A 9 1.13 9.76 -2.51
N VAL A 10 -0.14 9.35 -2.67
CA VAL A 10 -1.31 10.03 -2.06
C VAL A 10 -1.15 10.14 -0.54
N ALA A 11 -0.72 9.05 0.09
CA ALA A 11 -0.56 9.00 1.54
C ALA A 11 0.63 9.84 2.03
N LEU A 12 1.73 9.87 1.27
CA LEU A 12 2.89 10.70 1.61
C LEU A 12 2.61 12.19 1.43
N ASP A 13 1.91 12.58 0.36
CA ASP A 13 1.49 13.98 0.15
C ASP A 13 0.61 14.46 1.30
N TRP A 14 -0.38 13.65 1.69
CA TRP A 14 -1.21 13.95 2.86
C TRP A 14 -0.37 14.11 4.13
N ALA A 15 0.58 13.21 4.39
CA ALA A 15 1.43 13.26 5.56
C ALA A 15 2.33 14.51 5.62
N TRP A 16 2.79 15.00 4.48
CA TRP A 16 3.66 16.17 4.40
C TRP A 16 2.90 17.49 4.41
N PHE A 17 1.75 17.55 3.72
CA PHE A 17 1.09 18.83 3.44
C PHE A 17 -0.33 18.93 3.99
N GLY A 18 -1.04 17.81 4.15
CA GLY A 18 -2.41 17.81 4.67
C GLY A 18 -3.40 18.67 3.87
N ALA A 19 -3.08 18.99 2.61
CA ALA A 19 -3.78 20.03 1.86
C ALA A 19 -5.11 19.57 1.24
N ASP A 20 -5.23 18.28 0.90
CA ASP A 20 -6.40 17.73 0.22
C ASP A 20 -7.04 16.58 1.01
N ALA A 21 -8.15 16.87 1.69
CA ALA A 21 -8.89 15.89 2.49
C ALA A 21 -9.40 14.69 1.70
N ARG A 22 -9.49 14.77 0.35
CA ARG A 22 -9.86 13.63 -0.49
C ARG A 22 -8.87 12.47 -0.38
N PHE A 23 -7.61 12.75 -0.03
CA PHE A 23 -6.56 11.74 0.06
C PHE A 23 -6.82 10.73 1.17
N LYS A 24 -7.46 11.16 2.26
CA LYS A 24 -7.93 10.27 3.33
C LYS A 24 -8.94 9.26 2.79
N THR A 25 -9.92 9.73 2.02
CA THR A 25 -10.95 8.88 1.41
C THR A 25 -10.36 7.92 0.38
N ILE A 26 -9.43 8.39 -0.46
CA ILE A 26 -8.73 7.55 -1.44
C ILE A 26 -7.96 6.42 -0.73
N ALA A 27 -7.17 6.75 0.29
CA ALA A 27 -6.42 5.76 1.06
C ALA A 27 -7.35 4.77 1.78
N ALA A 28 -8.44 5.25 2.37
CA ALA A 28 -9.42 4.42 3.06
C ALA A 28 -10.17 3.46 2.12
N ASN A 29 -10.54 3.92 0.91
CA ASN A 29 -11.17 3.07 -0.10
C ASN A 29 -10.19 2.03 -0.63
N HIS A 30 -8.91 2.41 -0.82
CA HIS A 30 -7.86 1.49 -1.27
C HIS A 30 -7.67 0.34 -0.28
N GLN A 31 -7.52 0.65 1.02
CA GLN A 31 -7.40 -0.39 2.05
C GLN A 31 -8.67 -1.27 2.15
N ARG A 32 -9.86 -0.67 2.09
CA ARG A 32 -11.12 -1.43 2.10
C ARG A 32 -11.21 -2.41 0.94
N PHE A 33 -10.78 -2.01 -0.25
CA PHE A 33 -10.76 -2.92 -1.40
C PHE A 33 -9.98 -4.21 -1.08
N PHE A 34 -8.75 -4.07 -0.57
CA PHE A 34 -7.90 -5.24 -0.27
C PHE A 34 -8.26 -6.01 0.99
N CYS A 35 -8.81 -5.35 2.01
CA CYS A 35 -9.17 -5.99 3.29
C CYS A 35 -10.60 -6.54 3.32
N GLU A 36 -11.47 -6.10 2.41
CA GLU A 36 -12.89 -6.47 2.43
C GLU A 36 -13.36 -6.96 1.06
N THR A 37 -13.19 -6.18 -0.01
CA THR A 37 -13.77 -6.49 -1.33
C THR A 37 -13.10 -7.69 -2.01
N VAL A 38 -11.78 -7.78 -1.93
CA VAL A 38 -10.98 -8.89 -2.50
C VAL A 38 -10.18 -9.62 -1.45
N ALA A 39 -10.71 -9.70 -0.21
CA ALA A 39 -10.02 -10.30 0.93
C ALA A 39 -9.58 -11.76 0.67
N ASP A 40 -10.38 -12.52 -0.10
CA ASP A 40 -10.08 -13.91 -0.47
C ASP A 40 -9.05 -14.03 -1.60
N HIS A 41 -8.75 -12.93 -2.31
CA HIS A 41 -7.80 -12.90 -3.42
C HIS A 41 -7.01 -11.57 -3.42
N PRO A 42 -6.23 -11.24 -2.37
CA PRO A 42 -5.67 -9.90 -2.16
C PRO A 42 -4.40 -9.61 -2.98
N TYR A 43 -3.88 -10.60 -3.70
CA TYR A 43 -2.65 -10.49 -4.51
C TYR A 43 -2.89 -10.72 -6.00
N GLY A 44 -4.12 -10.50 -6.47
CA GLY A 44 -4.49 -10.68 -7.87
C GLY A 44 -4.12 -9.50 -8.76
N ILE A 45 -4.57 -9.62 -9.99
CA ILE A 45 -4.60 -8.53 -10.97
C ILE A 45 -6.04 -8.02 -11.05
N TYR A 46 -6.23 -6.71 -11.03
CA TYR A 46 -7.56 -6.12 -11.03
C TYR A 46 -7.68 -5.04 -12.09
N ALA A 47 -8.85 -4.97 -12.74
CA ALA A 47 -9.27 -3.78 -13.45
C ALA A 47 -9.57 -2.65 -12.45
N ILE A 48 -9.63 -1.41 -12.95
CA ILE A 48 -9.86 -0.23 -12.10
C ILE A 48 -11.25 -0.21 -11.44
N ASP A 49 -12.20 -0.98 -11.96
CA ASP A 49 -13.53 -1.17 -11.38
C ASP A 49 -13.58 -2.28 -10.32
N GLY A 50 -12.44 -2.95 -10.05
CA GLY A 50 -12.32 -4.02 -9.08
C GLY A 50 -12.51 -5.43 -9.65
N THR A 51 -12.81 -5.58 -10.94
CA THR A 51 -12.92 -6.90 -11.57
C THR A 51 -11.61 -7.67 -11.47
N ILE A 52 -11.66 -8.89 -10.93
CA ILE A 52 -10.50 -9.79 -10.85
C ILE A 52 -10.16 -10.30 -12.25
N ILE A 53 -8.90 -10.17 -12.64
CA ILE A 53 -8.33 -10.64 -13.89
C ILE A 53 -7.49 -11.88 -13.59
N GLU A 54 -7.50 -12.85 -14.51
CA GLU A 54 -6.69 -14.06 -14.40
C GLU A 54 -5.20 -13.74 -14.17
N GLY A 55 -4.61 -14.41 -13.17
CA GLY A 55 -3.20 -14.30 -12.82
C GLY A 55 -2.95 -13.64 -11.47
N GLU A 56 -1.67 -13.61 -11.09
CA GLU A 56 -1.22 -13.14 -9.79
C GLU A 56 -0.30 -11.93 -9.93
N ALA A 57 -0.26 -11.09 -8.90
CA ALA A 57 0.65 -9.98 -8.82
C ALA A 57 2.10 -10.46 -8.83
N LEU A 58 2.90 -9.90 -9.72
CA LEU A 58 4.34 -10.18 -9.77
C LEU A 58 5.08 -9.70 -8.51
N HIS A 59 4.52 -8.73 -7.79
CA HIS A 59 5.13 -8.06 -6.63
C HIS A 59 4.14 -7.96 -5.46
N PRO A 60 3.79 -9.08 -4.80
CA PRO A 60 2.80 -9.09 -3.74
C PRO A 60 3.32 -8.40 -2.45
N VAL A 61 4.63 -8.44 -2.17
CA VAL A 61 5.21 -7.74 -1.01
C VAL A 61 5.16 -6.23 -1.21
N ALA A 62 5.35 -5.75 -2.45
CA ALA A 62 5.09 -4.35 -2.80
C ALA A 62 3.65 -3.94 -2.49
N MET A 63 2.66 -4.81 -2.79
CA MET A 63 1.26 -4.53 -2.49
C MET A 63 1.00 -4.42 -0.98
N ILE A 64 1.60 -5.31 -0.18
CA ILE A 64 1.55 -5.22 1.29
C ILE A 64 2.13 -3.88 1.76
N ALA A 65 3.31 -3.50 1.24
CA ALA A 65 3.99 -2.28 1.62
C ALA A 65 3.17 -1.01 1.31
N VAL A 66 2.58 -0.90 0.11
CA VAL A 66 1.79 0.29 -0.24
C VAL A 66 0.44 0.34 0.47
N ASN A 67 -0.19 -0.80 0.75
CA ASN A 67 -1.40 -0.88 1.57
C ASN A 67 -1.13 -0.43 3.01
N ALA A 68 0.05 -0.76 3.55
CA ALA A 68 0.48 -0.25 4.84
C ALA A 68 0.81 1.24 4.81
N GLN A 69 1.55 1.72 3.79
CA GLN A 69 1.87 3.14 3.65
C GLN A 69 0.61 4.01 3.49
N ALA A 70 -0.47 3.47 2.91
CA ALA A 70 -1.77 4.15 2.85
C ALA A 70 -2.30 4.57 4.24
N SER A 71 -1.87 3.91 5.33
CA SER A 71 -2.23 4.26 6.70
C SER A 71 -1.72 5.62 7.17
N LEU A 72 -0.84 6.30 6.43
CA LEU A 72 -0.48 7.69 6.72
C LEU A 72 -1.66 8.65 6.50
N ALA A 73 -2.60 8.30 5.62
CA ALA A 73 -3.77 9.11 5.31
C ALA A 73 -5.10 8.43 5.66
N SER A 74 -5.15 7.10 5.68
CA SER A 74 -6.36 6.36 5.99
C SER A 74 -6.72 6.44 7.48
N GLU A 75 -8.00 6.70 7.77
CA GLU A 75 -8.58 6.68 9.11
C GLU A 75 -9.60 5.53 9.31
N ASN A 76 -9.58 4.54 8.42
CA ASN A 76 -10.48 3.39 8.54
C ASN A 76 -9.94 2.34 9.55
N GLN A 77 -10.78 1.35 9.85
CA GLN A 77 -10.42 0.25 10.77
C GLN A 77 -9.27 -0.65 10.29
N TYR A 78 -8.97 -0.65 8.98
CA TYR A 78 -7.97 -1.52 8.36
C TYR A 78 -6.54 -0.98 8.47
N ALA A 79 -6.37 0.29 8.83
CA ALA A 79 -5.06 0.94 8.89
C ALA A 79 -4.08 0.20 9.82
N ARG A 80 -4.54 -0.21 11.01
CA ARG A 80 -3.73 -0.97 11.98
C ARG A 80 -3.37 -2.36 11.47
N GLU A 81 -4.31 -3.04 10.83
CA GLU A 81 -4.12 -4.39 10.28
C GLU A 81 -3.10 -4.38 9.14
N CYS A 82 -3.22 -3.43 8.21
CA CYS A 82 -2.28 -3.28 7.09
C CYS A 82 -0.85 -3.00 7.59
N VAL A 83 -0.68 -2.13 8.59
CA VAL A 83 0.63 -1.84 9.19
C VAL A 83 1.18 -3.07 9.92
N GLN A 84 0.34 -3.82 10.65
CA GLN A 84 0.76 -5.02 11.35
C GLN A 84 1.21 -6.10 10.36
N LYS A 85 0.42 -6.35 9.30
CA LYS A 85 0.78 -7.29 8.23
C LYS A 85 2.11 -6.94 7.57
N PHE A 86 2.36 -5.65 7.32
CA PHE A 86 3.63 -5.20 6.78
C PHE A 86 4.79 -5.39 7.76
N TRP A 87 4.60 -5.06 9.04
CA TRP A 87 5.59 -5.27 10.08
C TRP A 87 6.01 -6.74 10.21
N ASP A 88 5.05 -7.66 10.09
CA ASP A 88 5.28 -9.11 10.17
C ASP A 88 5.80 -9.70 8.84
N THR A 89 5.83 -8.90 7.76
CA THR A 89 6.31 -9.34 6.45
C THR A 89 7.82 -9.06 6.31
N PRO A 90 8.67 -10.08 6.06
CA PRO A 90 10.09 -9.88 5.82
C PRO A 90 10.36 -9.28 4.42
N LEU A 91 11.60 -8.84 4.19
CA LEU A 91 12.07 -8.49 2.85
C LEU A 91 11.93 -9.69 1.90
N ARG A 92 11.63 -9.41 0.63
CA ARG A 92 11.53 -10.45 -0.40
C ARG A 92 12.93 -10.93 -0.80
N GLU A 93 13.05 -12.24 -1.01
CA GLU A 93 14.25 -12.89 -1.55
C GLU A 93 14.05 -13.33 -3.02
N GLY A 94 15.12 -13.83 -3.67
CA GLY A 94 15.08 -14.33 -5.04
C GLY A 94 15.02 -13.26 -6.13
N ASP A 95 14.88 -13.66 -7.39
CA ASP A 95 15.14 -12.81 -8.57
C ASP A 95 14.14 -11.66 -8.77
N ARG A 96 12.94 -11.78 -8.20
CA ARG A 96 11.87 -10.76 -8.33
C ARG A 96 11.86 -9.74 -7.19
N ARG A 97 12.85 -9.77 -6.28
CA ARG A 97 12.90 -8.96 -5.06
C ARG A 97 13.03 -7.45 -5.26
N TYR A 98 13.57 -7.00 -6.38
CA TYR A 98 13.97 -5.60 -6.59
C TYR A 98 12.83 -4.62 -6.34
N TYR A 99 11.71 -4.78 -7.04
CA TYR A 99 10.59 -3.83 -6.97
C TYR A 99 9.88 -3.89 -5.60
N ASP A 100 9.69 -5.10 -5.07
CA ASP A 100 9.13 -5.29 -3.73
C ASP A 100 9.96 -4.59 -2.66
N ASN A 101 11.28 -4.80 -2.66
CA ASN A 101 12.14 -4.27 -1.60
C ASN A 101 12.34 -2.75 -1.72
N CYS A 102 12.24 -2.16 -2.92
CA CYS A 102 12.19 -0.71 -3.07
C CYS A 102 10.94 -0.11 -2.40
N LEU A 103 9.75 -0.66 -2.69
CA LEU A 103 8.50 -0.19 -2.08
C LEU A 103 8.43 -0.48 -0.58
N TYR A 104 8.99 -1.61 -0.16
CA TYR A 104 9.16 -1.96 1.24
C TYR A 104 9.98 -0.89 1.99
N LEU A 105 11.14 -0.51 1.45
CA LEU A 105 12.00 0.49 2.08
C LEU A 105 11.30 1.85 2.22
N PHE A 106 10.59 2.29 1.18
CA PHE A 106 9.83 3.55 1.25
C PHE A 106 8.70 3.49 2.29
N ALA A 107 7.96 2.39 2.35
CA ALA A 107 6.93 2.20 3.36
C ALA A 107 7.53 2.17 4.78
N MET A 108 8.67 1.51 5.01
CA MET A 108 9.38 1.53 6.29
C MET A 108 9.79 2.95 6.69
N LEU A 109 10.37 3.72 5.77
CA LEU A 109 10.76 5.12 6.03
C LEU A 109 9.53 5.96 6.37
N ALA A 110 8.45 5.82 5.62
CA ALA A 110 7.24 6.62 5.80
C ALA A 110 6.53 6.29 7.12
N LEU A 111 6.31 5.00 7.40
CA LEU A 111 5.63 4.52 8.61
C LEU A 111 6.43 4.71 9.89
N SER A 112 7.77 4.76 9.81
CA SER A 112 8.63 5.11 10.95
C SER A 112 8.79 6.62 11.16
N GLY A 113 8.20 7.46 10.31
CA GLY A 113 8.34 8.92 10.37
C GLY A 113 9.73 9.44 9.97
N ASN A 114 10.48 8.68 9.16
CA ASN A 114 11.81 9.04 8.66
C ASN A 114 11.83 9.44 7.17
N TYR A 115 10.69 9.41 6.48
CA TYR A 115 10.55 9.99 5.15
C TYR A 115 10.17 11.48 5.26
N ARG A 116 11.17 12.36 5.23
CA ARG A 116 11.04 13.78 5.57
C ARG A 116 11.51 14.71 4.44
N ILE A 117 10.99 15.93 4.47
CA ILE A 117 11.48 17.08 3.70
C ILE A 117 12.72 17.65 4.41
N TYR A 118 13.76 18.01 3.66
CA TYR A 118 15.01 18.63 4.15
C TYR A 118 15.20 20.02 3.56
#